data_AF-A6VVP4-F1
#
_entry.id   AF-A6VVP4-F1
#
_cell.length_a   1.000
_cell.length_b   1.000
_cell.length_c   1.000
_cell.angle_alpha   90.00
_cell.angle_beta   90.00
_cell.angle_gamma   90.00
#
_symmetry.space_group_name_H-M   'P 1'
#
loop_
_entity.id
_entity.type
_entity.pdbx_description
1 polymer ?
#
loop_
_entity_poly.entity_id
_entity_poly.type
_entity_poly.pdbx_seq_one_letter_code
_entity_poly.pdbx_strand_id
1 'polypeptide(L)'
;MDIIRLTMAQALVKHLQMQFTVVDGVEVPLFGGAWAIFGHGNVAGIGEALAQVKDEFTTFRAHNEQGMALAACAYTKQHRRQRIMACTSSIGPGALNMVTAAGMAMANRLPVLFLPGDVFATRTPDPVLQQVEHFNDPAMSVNDCFRPVSRYFDRINRPEQLITSLPVAINAILDPATCGPATLALPQDVQTMAFDFPASFFAKKVHKLRRNRVDVDQLATAVAAIKQAKKPLILLGGGVHYSLALEEATALIEQCHIPACETQAGKGALPWDHEFNLGSVGVTGSSAANAAAQEADLIIAIGTRLQDFTSASRTLFANPDHTLLSINVTPFDAEKHNAMPLIGDAKVTLQELLAEVESYQTPSTWSDKAKALNLDWLAAVDQVTALPKQAGDHNYLPTDANVIGVINRAATANTTLVQAAGGLPGELHKLWRTSSGLGYHVEYGFSCMGYELAGGLGVKMATPEREVIVMVGDGSYLMLNSEIATSVMLGLKLIIVVLDNRGYACINRLQQACGGESFNNLLQHCHTVEAGAPKTDFAAHAKALGANSEQIACLADLEEALARAKASDKTYVIAIDTDPMPSTQEGGAWWDVAVPEVSTREQVVDAERQYKIAKQQQPY
;
A
#
# COMPACT_ATOMS: atom_id res chain seq x y z
N MET A 1 42.32 10.27 -15.88
CA MET A 1 41.06 9.99 -15.14
C MET A 1 41.25 8.65 -14.48
N ASP A 2 40.99 8.56 -13.18
CA ASP A 2 41.07 7.28 -12.49
C ASP A 2 39.92 6.39 -12.97
N ILE A 3 40.27 5.19 -13.42
CA ILE A 3 39.35 4.20 -13.95
C ILE A 3 39.38 2.95 -13.08
N ILE A 4 38.24 2.27 -13.00
CA ILE A 4 38.08 0.99 -12.31
C ILE A 4 37.46 0.01 -13.30
N ARG A 5 38.17 -1.09 -13.57
CA ARG A 5 37.71 -2.14 -14.47
C ARG A 5 36.81 -3.11 -13.72
N LEU A 6 35.54 -3.18 -14.09
CA LEU A 6 34.52 -4.06 -13.49
C LEU A 6 33.61 -4.60 -14.58
N THR A 7 32.95 -5.74 -14.33
CA THR A 7 31.80 -6.13 -15.15
C THR A 7 30.63 -5.15 -14.94
N MET A 8 29.68 -5.11 -15.87
CA MET A 8 28.47 -4.32 -15.72
C MET A 8 27.75 -4.64 -14.40
N ALA A 9 27.59 -5.92 -14.07
CA ALA A 9 26.95 -6.34 -12.83
C ALA A 9 27.72 -5.90 -11.57
N GLN A 10 29.05 -6.05 -11.56
CA GLN A 10 29.89 -5.57 -10.45
C GLN A 10 29.81 -4.06 -10.29
N ALA A 11 29.82 -3.30 -11.40
CA ALA A 11 29.68 -1.85 -11.36
C ALA A 11 28.30 -1.42 -10.83
N LEU A 12 27.24 -2.10 -11.24
CA LEU A 12 25.89 -1.85 -10.73
C LEU A 12 25.84 -2.09 -9.21
N VAL A 13 26.24 -3.27 -8.72
CA VAL A 13 26.19 -3.60 -7.28
C VAL A 13 27.06 -2.63 -6.47
N LYS A 14 28.28 -2.34 -6.92
CA LYS A 14 29.16 -1.37 -6.26
C LYS A 14 28.55 0.03 -6.22
N HIS A 15 27.88 0.47 -7.28
CA HIS A 15 27.19 1.76 -7.29
C HIS A 15 26.06 1.81 -6.26
N LEU A 16 25.28 0.73 -6.12
CA LEU A 16 24.18 0.64 -5.13
C LEU A 16 24.70 0.71 -3.69
N GLN A 17 25.82 0.05 -3.37
CA GLN A 17 26.46 0.12 -2.04
C GLN A 17 26.90 1.54 -1.65
N MET A 18 27.15 2.40 -2.66
CA MET A 18 27.60 3.77 -2.45
C MET A 18 26.45 4.79 -2.33
N GLN A 19 25.19 4.33 -2.32
CA GLN A 19 24.03 5.18 -2.12
C GLN A 19 23.56 5.16 -0.67
N PHE A 20 23.49 6.34 -0.06
CA PHE A 20 23.13 6.56 1.33
C PHE A 20 21.96 7.54 1.42
N THR A 21 21.27 7.52 2.55
CA THR A 21 20.15 8.42 2.88
C THR A 21 20.27 8.82 4.36
N VAL A 22 19.44 9.77 4.80
CA VAL A 22 19.38 10.20 6.20
C VAL A 22 18.02 9.85 6.77
N VAL A 23 18.00 9.03 7.82
CA VAL A 23 16.80 8.68 8.59
C VAL A 23 17.05 9.11 10.02
N ASP A 24 16.18 9.96 10.56
CA ASP A 24 16.26 10.48 11.94
C ASP A 24 17.65 11.03 12.31
N GLY A 25 18.26 11.76 11.37
CA GLY A 25 19.59 12.36 11.53
C GLY A 25 20.76 11.41 11.35
N VAL A 26 20.52 10.11 11.18
CA VAL A 26 21.55 9.08 10.99
C VAL A 26 21.70 8.75 9.51
N GLU A 27 22.96 8.74 9.04
CA GLU A 27 23.28 8.29 7.70
C GLU A 27 23.21 6.76 7.62
N VAL A 28 22.40 6.24 6.71
CA VAL A 28 22.19 4.79 6.51
C VAL A 28 22.23 4.43 5.02
N PRO A 29 22.52 3.16 4.66
CA PRO A 29 22.41 2.72 3.27
C PRO A 29 20.99 2.95 2.72
N LEU A 30 20.91 3.53 1.52
CA LEU A 30 19.64 3.76 0.83
C LEU A 30 18.99 2.42 0.48
N PHE A 31 19.76 1.50 -0.08
CA PHE A 31 19.32 0.14 -0.38
C PHE A 31 19.49 -0.74 0.86
N GLY A 32 18.39 -1.29 1.38
CA GLY A 32 18.40 -2.26 2.50
C GLY A 32 18.91 -3.65 2.12
N GLY A 33 19.17 -3.88 0.83
CA GLY A 33 19.62 -5.13 0.25
C GLY A 33 19.01 -5.35 -1.14
N ALA A 34 19.24 -6.53 -1.69
CA ALA A 34 18.63 -6.99 -2.94
C ALA A 34 17.86 -8.28 -2.72
N TRP A 35 16.66 -8.37 -3.28
CA TRP A 35 15.95 -9.62 -3.46
C TRP A 35 16.34 -10.26 -4.78
N ALA A 36 16.73 -11.52 -4.75
CA ALA A 36 17.18 -12.26 -5.91
C ALA A 36 16.64 -13.69 -5.93
N ILE A 37 16.06 -14.08 -7.07
CA ILE A 37 15.96 -15.47 -7.47
C ILE A 37 16.89 -15.64 -8.68
N PHE A 38 17.86 -16.54 -8.53
CA PHE A 38 18.86 -16.77 -9.56
C PHE A 38 18.40 -17.83 -10.56
N GLY A 39 18.52 -17.50 -11.84
CA GLY A 39 18.44 -18.44 -12.96
C GLY A 39 19.49 -18.09 -14.00
N HIS A 40 19.52 -18.79 -15.14
CA HIS A 40 20.58 -18.56 -16.15
C HIS A 40 20.66 -17.09 -16.62
N GLY A 41 19.53 -16.37 -16.59
CA GLY A 41 19.45 -14.97 -17.01
C GLY A 41 20.17 -13.96 -16.12
N ASN A 42 20.49 -14.29 -14.86
CA ASN A 42 21.13 -13.34 -13.94
C ASN A 42 22.22 -13.96 -13.04
N VAL A 43 22.29 -15.29 -12.90
CA VAL A 43 23.19 -15.96 -11.95
C VAL A 43 24.66 -15.72 -12.26
N ALA A 44 25.06 -15.76 -13.53
CA ALA A 44 26.47 -15.67 -13.91
C ALA A 44 27.04 -14.24 -13.83
N GLY A 45 26.18 -13.22 -13.90
CA GLY A 45 26.57 -11.82 -13.82
C GLY A 45 26.22 -11.21 -12.46
N ILE A 46 24.94 -10.97 -12.21
CA ILE A 46 24.44 -10.39 -10.95
C ILE A 46 24.71 -11.32 -9.75
N GLY A 47 24.55 -12.63 -9.91
CA GLY A 47 24.84 -13.59 -8.83
C GLY A 47 26.30 -13.55 -8.37
N GLU A 48 27.25 -13.53 -9.31
CA GLU A 48 28.68 -13.36 -9.02
C GLU A 48 28.95 -12.02 -8.32
N ALA A 49 28.39 -10.92 -8.82
CA ALA A 49 28.59 -9.59 -8.24
C ALA A 49 28.05 -9.48 -6.81
N LEU A 50 26.87 -10.04 -6.53
CA LEU A 50 26.27 -10.04 -5.19
C LEU A 50 27.01 -10.97 -4.22
N ALA A 51 27.51 -12.12 -4.69
CA ALA A 51 28.26 -13.06 -3.86
C ALA A 51 29.57 -12.44 -3.32
N GLN A 52 30.23 -11.57 -4.10
CA GLN A 52 31.46 -10.88 -3.71
C GLN A 52 31.27 -9.88 -2.57
N VAL A 53 30.05 -9.37 -2.38
CA VAL A 53 29.74 -8.32 -1.39
C VAL A 53 28.74 -8.78 -0.32
N LYS A 54 28.49 -10.10 -0.20
CA LYS A 54 27.42 -10.67 0.63
C LYS A 54 27.45 -10.27 2.10
N ASP A 55 28.62 -9.92 2.63
CA ASP A 55 28.82 -9.51 4.03
C ASP A 55 28.52 -8.00 4.24
N GLU A 56 28.44 -7.22 3.16
CA GLU A 56 28.20 -5.77 3.16
C GLU A 56 26.84 -5.39 2.56
N PHE A 57 26.34 -6.20 1.62
CA PHE A 57 25.09 -5.97 0.90
C PHE A 57 24.28 -7.26 0.82
N THR A 58 23.33 -7.40 1.74
CA THR A 58 22.56 -8.63 1.92
C THR A 58 21.73 -8.96 0.69
N THR A 59 21.84 -10.21 0.25
CA THR A 59 20.98 -10.78 -0.79
C THR A 59 19.94 -11.69 -0.15
N PHE A 60 18.67 -11.35 -0.34
CA PHE A 60 17.52 -12.09 0.16
C PHE A 60 16.89 -12.93 -0.97
N ARG A 61 16.25 -14.04 -0.60
CA ARG A 61 15.57 -14.92 -1.56
C ARG A 61 14.22 -15.35 -0.98
N ALA A 62 13.17 -15.22 -1.78
CA ALA A 62 11.85 -15.74 -1.48
C ALA A 62 11.57 -17.02 -2.28
N HIS A 63 10.30 -17.45 -2.30
CA HIS A 63 9.87 -18.62 -3.09
C HIS A 63 9.19 -18.23 -4.41
N ASN A 64 8.86 -16.95 -4.61
CA ASN A 64 8.29 -16.43 -5.84
C ASN A 64 8.77 -14.97 -6.07
N GLU A 65 9.01 -14.57 -7.32
CA GLU A 65 9.52 -13.24 -7.64
C GLU A 65 8.50 -12.12 -7.35
N GLN A 66 7.20 -12.39 -7.48
CA GLN A 66 6.15 -11.46 -7.04
C GLN A 66 6.25 -11.26 -5.53
N GLY A 67 6.34 -12.35 -4.76
CA GLY A 67 6.44 -12.32 -3.29
C GLY A 67 7.59 -11.45 -2.79
N MET A 68 8.82 -11.71 -3.26
CA MET A 68 9.97 -10.88 -2.85
C MET A 68 9.84 -9.41 -3.25
N ALA A 69 9.28 -9.14 -4.43
CA ALA A 69 9.10 -7.77 -4.91
C ALA A 69 8.02 -7.01 -4.12
N LEU A 70 6.94 -7.68 -3.72
CA LEU A 70 5.93 -7.10 -2.82
C LEU A 70 6.51 -6.84 -1.42
N ALA A 71 7.38 -7.72 -0.90
CA ALA A 71 8.10 -7.49 0.35
C ALA A 71 9.02 -6.25 0.26
N ALA A 72 9.75 -6.08 -0.84
CA ALA A 72 10.53 -4.86 -1.11
C ALA A 72 9.65 -3.60 -1.12
N CYS A 73 8.48 -3.66 -1.75
CA CYS A 73 7.55 -2.54 -1.76
C CYS A 73 7.05 -2.18 -0.36
N ALA A 74 6.69 -3.18 0.45
CA ALA A 74 6.23 -2.96 1.82
C ALA A 74 7.33 -2.41 2.72
N TYR A 75 8.57 -2.91 2.58
CA TYR A 75 9.74 -2.37 3.24
C TYR A 75 9.90 -0.88 2.97
N THR A 76 9.85 -0.49 1.69
CA THR A 76 9.92 0.92 1.28
C THR A 76 8.78 1.75 1.85
N LYS A 77 7.55 1.24 1.78
CA LYS A 77 6.35 1.94 2.29
C LYS A 77 6.45 2.16 3.80
N GLN A 78 6.88 1.14 4.55
CA GLN A 78 7.03 1.21 6.00
C GLN A 78 8.14 2.18 6.42
N HIS A 79 9.22 2.27 5.64
CA HIS A 79 10.24 3.31 5.80
C HIS A 79 9.83 4.68 5.25
N ARG A 80 8.55 4.89 4.90
CA ARG A 80 8.05 6.17 4.34
C ARG A 80 8.88 6.65 3.15
N ARG A 81 9.34 5.72 2.31
CA ARG A 81 10.19 5.92 1.12
C ARG A 81 11.61 6.39 1.41
N GLN A 82 12.04 6.42 2.68
CA GLN A 82 13.39 6.86 3.03
C GLN A 82 14.45 5.81 2.73
N ARG A 83 14.08 4.52 2.74
CA ARG A 83 14.92 3.38 2.36
C ARG A 83 14.19 2.51 1.34
N ILE A 84 14.95 1.84 0.47
CA ILE A 84 14.42 1.06 -0.66
C ILE A 84 15.14 -0.28 -0.81
N MET A 85 14.69 -1.12 -1.74
CA MET A 85 15.38 -2.36 -2.11
C MET A 85 15.43 -2.52 -3.63
N ALA A 86 16.36 -3.36 -4.09
CA ALA A 86 16.41 -3.82 -5.48
C ALA A 86 15.83 -5.24 -5.59
N CYS A 87 15.23 -5.57 -6.74
CA CYS A 87 14.69 -6.91 -7.04
C CYS A 87 15.22 -7.39 -8.39
N THR A 88 15.85 -8.57 -8.42
CA THR A 88 16.37 -9.19 -9.64
C THR A 88 15.85 -10.61 -9.83
N SER A 89 15.63 -10.98 -11.08
CA SER A 89 15.17 -12.31 -11.50
C SER A 89 15.96 -12.78 -12.72
N SER A 90 15.82 -14.06 -13.06
CA SER A 90 16.15 -14.54 -14.41
C SER A 90 15.27 -13.84 -15.47
N ILE A 91 15.49 -14.20 -16.74
CA ILE A 91 14.67 -13.74 -17.86
C ILE A 91 13.29 -14.41 -17.89
N GLY A 92 12.42 -13.99 -18.81
CA GLY A 92 11.19 -14.73 -19.13
C GLY A 92 10.19 -14.73 -17.97
N PRO A 93 9.73 -15.91 -17.49
CA PRO A 93 8.69 -15.98 -16.45
C PRO A 93 9.11 -15.34 -15.13
N GLY A 94 10.40 -15.44 -14.73
CA GLY A 94 10.87 -14.81 -13.49
C GLY A 94 10.75 -13.29 -13.55
N ALA A 95 11.03 -12.69 -14.71
CA ALA A 95 10.83 -11.26 -14.91
C ALA A 95 9.34 -10.89 -14.92
N LEU A 96 8.50 -11.64 -15.64
CA LEU A 96 7.05 -11.39 -15.68
C LEU A 96 6.38 -11.47 -14.31
N ASN A 97 6.83 -12.38 -13.44
CA ASN A 97 6.32 -12.50 -12.06
C ASN A 97 6.50 -11.21 -11.25
N MET A 98 7.48 -10.35 -11.55
CA MET A 98 7.68 -9.07 -10.85
C MET A 98 6.80 -7.93 -11.39
N VAL A 99 6.17 -8.06 -12.56
CA VAL A 99 5.40 -6.98 -13.20
C VAL A 99 4.22 -6.55 -12.33
N THR A 100 3.54 -7.48 -11.67
CA THR A 100 2.43 -7.17 -10.74
C THR A 100 2.91 -6.31 -9.57
N ALA A 101 4.08 -6.63 -9.01
CA ALA A 101 4.67 -5.84 -7.93
C ALA A 101 5.12 -4.45 -8.40
N ALA A 102 5.66 -4.33 -9.62
CA ALA A 102 5.94 -3.04 -10.23
C ALA A 102 4.65 -2.21 -10.43
N GLY A 103 3.57 -2.84 -10.89
CA GLY A 103 2.25 -2.21 -11.00
C GLY A 103 1.73 -1.68 -9.66
N MET A 104 1.83 -2.50 -8.61
CA MET A 104 1.45 -2.10 -7.26
C MET A 104 2.33 -0.95 -6.72
N ALA A 105 3.66 -1.03 -6.92
CA ALA A 105 4.57 0.03 -6.55
C ALA A 105 4.24 1.34 -7.29
N MET A 106 3.95 1.28 -8.59
CA MET A 106 3.55 2.43 -9.40
C MET A 106 2.24 3.03 -8.90
N ALA A 107 1.23 2.19 -8.64
CA ALA A 107 -0.06 2.60 -8.10
C ALA A 107 0.06 3.25 -6.71
N ASN A 108 1.03 2.86 -5.88
CA ASN A 108 1.26 3.45 -4.56
C ASN A 108 2.39 4.51 -4.54
N ARG A 109 3.01 4.79 -5.70
CA ARG A 109 4.19 5.64 -5.87
C ARG A 109 5.35 5.25 -4.94
N LEU A 110 5.63 3.96 -4.85
CA LEU A 110 6.69 3.42 -4.01
C LEU A 110 7.99 3.25 -4.82
N PRO A 111 9.14 3.70 -4.29
CA PRO A 111 10.41 3.51 -4.95
C PRO A 111 10.98 2.10 -4.74
N VAL A 112 11.08 1.34 -5.83
CA VAL A 112 11.72 0.02 -5.89
C VAL A 112 12.48 -0.06 -7.21
N LEU A 113 13.69 -0.62 -7.16
CA LEU A 113 14.53 -0.81 -8.36
C LEU A 113 14.38 -2.25 -8.86
N PHE A 114 13.79 -2.42 -10.03
CA PHE A 114 13.68 -3.71 -10.71
C PHE A 114 14.83 -3.92 -11.69
N LEU A 115 15.44 -5.09 -11.60
CA LEU A 115 16.64 -5.50 -12.36
C LEU A 115 16.42 -6.88 -13.00
N PRO A 116 15.37 -7.05 -13.85
CA PRO A 116 15.13 -8.33 -14.50
C PRO A 116 16.26 -8.66 -15.47
N GLY A 117 16.67 -9.93 -15.52
CA GLY A 117 17.50 -10.42 -16.61
C GLY A 117 16.79 -10.26 -17.96
N ASP A 118 17.55 -10.10 -19.04
CA ASP A 118 17.03 -9.98 -20.40
C ASP A 118 17.80 -10.88 -21.39
N VAL A 119 17.29 -10.99 -22.61
CA VAL A 119 17.91 -11.71 -23.74
C VAL A 119 19.32 -11.19 -24.03
N PHE A 120 20.09 -11.90 -24.85
CA PHE A 120 21.45 -11.48 -25.20
C PHE A 120 21.40 -10.24 -26.09
N ALA A 121 22.13 -9.19 -25.72
CA ALA A 121 22.23 -7.99 -26.54
C ALA A 121 22.93 -8.28 -27.88
N THR A 122 23.87 -9.22 -27.87
CA THR A 122 24.57 -9.71 -29.08
C THR A 122 23.72 -10.61 -29.97
N ARG A 123 22.64 -11.20 -29.44
CA ARG A 123 21.76 -12.17 -30.12
C ARG A 123 22.44 -13.39 -30.74
N THR A 124 23.71 -13.64 -30.40
CA THR A 124 24.47 -14.78 -30.93
C THR A 124 23.82 -16.13 -30.58
N PRO A 125 23.28 -16.33 -29.36
CA PRO A 125 22.61 -17.58 -29.01
C PRO A 125 21.09 -17.58 -29.25
N ASP A 126 20.54 -16.59 -29.97
CA ASP A 126 19.09 -16.47 -30.13
C ASP A 126 18.49 -17.64 -30.94
N PRO A 127 17.26 -18.07 -30.60
CA PRO A 127 16.53 -17.70 -29.39
C PRO A 127 17.12 -18.41 -28.15
N VAL A 128 17.31 -17.67 -27.07
CA VAL A 128 17.74 -18.28 -25.80
C VAL A 128 16.58 -18.97 -25.10
N LEU A 129 16.89 -19.95 -24.24
CA LEU A 129 15.90 -20.54 -23.33
C LEU A 129 15.16 -19.42 -22.57
N GLN A 130 13.82 -19.51 -22.47
CA GLN A 130 12.93 -18.50 -21.85
C GLN A 130 12.75 -17.18 -22.63
N GLN A 131 13.28 -17.04 -23.85
CA GLN A 131 12.95 -15.93 -24.76
C GLN A 131 11.61 -16.17 -25.46
N VAL A 132 10.77 -15.13 -25.51
CA VAL A 132 9.59 -15.11 -26.39
C VAL A 132 10.03 -14.60 -27.76
N GLU A 133 9.76 -15.37 -28.80
CA GLU A 133 10.11 -15.00 -30.17
C GLU A 133 9.03 -14.09 -30.78
N HIS A 134 9.45 -12.91 -31.22
CA HIS A 134 8.58 -11.95 -31.88
C HIS A 134 8.97 -11.84 -33.36
N PHE A 135 8.12 -12.36 -34.24
CA PHE A 135 8.37 -12.46 -35.69
C PHE A 135 8.70 -11.11 -36.37
N ASN A 136 8.23 -10.00 -35.80
CA ASN A 136 8.35 -8.66 -36.40
C ASN A 136 9.29 -7.72 -35.64
N ASP A 137 9.78 -8.09 -34.45
CA ASP A 137 10.65 -7.24 -33.64
C ASP A 137 11.62 -8.07 -32.77
N PRO A 138 12.87 -8.27 -33.22
CA PRO A 138 13.86 -9.02 -32.45
C PRO A 138 14.42 -8.25 -31.24
N ALA A 139 14.01 -6.99 -31.01
CA ALA A 139 14.39 -6.19 -29.84
C ALA A 139 13.35 -6.24 -28.71
N MET A 140 12.13 -6.71 -29.01
CA MET A 140 11.09 -6.86 -28.02
C MET A 140 11.35 -8.06 -27.11
N SER A 141 11.03 -7.90 -25.83
CA SER A 141 11.12 -8.95 -24.83
C SER A 141 9.93 -8.84 -23.88
N VAL A 142 9.74 -9.85 -23.03
CA VAL A 142 8.75 -9.77 -21.94
C VAL A 142 9.04 -8.64 -20.96
N ASN A 143 10.27 -8.13 -20.89
CA ASN A 143 10.61 -7.01 -20.01
C ASN A 143 9.97 -5.68 -20.47
N ASP A 144 9.53 -5.58 -21.73
CA ASP A 144 8.79 -4.40 -22.20
C ASP A 144 7.43 -4.24 -21.47
N CYS A 145 6.92 -5.30 -20.82
CA CYS A 145 5.77 -5.24 -19.91
C CYS A 145 6.00 -4.35 -18.67
N PHE A 146 7.26 -4.03 -18.31
CA PHE A 146 7.56 -3.11 -17.20
C PHE A 146 7.37 -1.64 -17.56
N ARG A 147 7.38 -1.29 -18.85
CA ARG A 147 7.26 0.12 -19.31
C ARG A 147 6.02 0.84 -18.76
N PRO A 148 4.79 0.28 -18.82
CA PRO A 148 3.61 0.97 -18.28
C PRO A 148 3.61 1.06 -16.74
N VAL A 149 4.41 0.25 -16.07
CA VAL A 149 4.44 0.14 -14.60
C VAL A 149 5.79 0.57 -14.01
N SER A 150 6.54 1.40 -14.73
CA SER A 150 7.80 2.00 -14.29
C SER A 150 7.80 3.50 -14.58
N ARG A 151 8.32 4.30 -13.65
CA ARG A 151 8.61 5.73 -13.84
C ARG A 151 9.77 5.97 -14.78
N TYR A 152 10.71 5.04 -14.78
CA TYR A 152 11.85 5.02 -15.68
C TYR A 152 12.12 3.57 -16.08
N PHE A 153 12.23 3.33 -17.38
CA PHE A 153 12.59 2.04 -17.94
C PHE A 153 13.76 2.23 -18.90
N ASP A 154 14.80 1.40 -18.77
CA ASP A 154 15.84 1.29 -19.78
C ASP A 154 16.34 -0.16 -19.91
N ARG A 155 16.99 -0.48 -21.03
CA ARG A 155 17.64 -1.77 -21.29
C ARG A 155 19.13 -1.58 -21.51
N ILE A 156 19.93 -2.18 -20.64
CA ILE A 156 21.39 -2.01 -20.62
C ILE A 156 22.04 -2.96 -21.62
N ASN A 157 21.99 -2.61 -22.91
CA ASN A 157 22.63 -3.35 -24.01
C ASN A 157 24.16 -3.22 -24.06
N ARG A 158 24.76 -2.27 -23.34
CA ARG A 158 26.23 -2.11 -23.22
C ARG A 158 26.61 -1.63 -21.80
N PRO A 159 27.75 -2.06 -21.23
CA PRO A 159 28.12 -1.71 -19.85
C PRO A 159 28.15 -0.21 -19.55
N GLU A 160 28.65 0.61 -20.47
CA GLU A 160 28.80 2.06 -20.31
C GLU A 160 27.46 2.80 -20.19
N GLN A 161 26.34 2.18 -20.61
CA GLN A 161 25.01 2.78 -20.47
C GLN A 161 24.61 2.94 -18.99
N LEU A 162 25.14 2.11 -18.08
CA LEU A 162 24.91 2.25 -16.64
C LEU A 162 25.31 3.63 -16.10
N ILE A 163 26.36 4.25 -16.67
CA ILE A 163 26.88 5.55 -16.22
C ILE A 163 25.79 6.63 -16.32
N THR A 164 24.91 6.51 -17.30
CA THR A 164 23.80 7.44 -17.52
C THR A 164 22.50 6.94 -16.90
N SER A 165 22.13 5.68 -17.14
CA SER A 165 20.79 5.19 -16.84
C SER A 165 20.56 4.90 -15.35
N LEU A 166 21.57 4.41 -14.63
CA LEU A 166 21.40 4.07 -13.21
C LEU A 166 21.21 5.31 -12.32
N PRO A 167 22.00 6.40 -12.45
CA PRO A 167 21.73 7.64 -11.71
C PRO A 167 20.37 8.26 -12.04
N VAL A 168 19.92 8.19 -13.30
CA VAL A 168 18.60 8.69 -13.72
C VAL A 168 17.49 7.85 -13.09
N ALA A 169 17.60 6.52 -13.10
CA ALA A 169 16.66 5.64 -12.42
C ALA A 169 16.56 5.95 -10.92
N ILE A 170 17.69 6.09 -10.23
CA ILE A 170 17.72 6.43 -8.79
C ILE A 170 17.10 7.82 -8.55
N ASN A 171 17.40 8.82 -9.38
CA ASN A 171 16.78 10.14 -9.24
C ASN A 171 15.26 10.08 -9.46
N ALA A 172 14.78 9.32 -10.45
CA ALA A 172 13.36 9.19 -10.76
C ALA A 172 12.57 8.53 -9.62
N ILE A 173 13.15 7.52 -8.95
CA ILE A 173 12.48 6.86 -7.83
C ILE A 173 12.50 7.73 -6.55
N LEU A 174 13.53 8.56 -6.34
CA LEU A 174 13.66 9.39 -5.14
C LEU A 174 12.97 10.76 -5.22
N ASP A 175 12.66 11.24 -6.42
CA ASP A 175 12.01 12.54 -6.62
C ASP A 175 10.54 12.48 -6.12
N PRO A 176 10.12 13.34 -5.16
CA PRO A 176 8.77 13.30 -4.63
C PRO A 176 7.65 13.42 -5.67
N ALA A 177 7.88 14.16 -6.77
CA ALA A 177 6.88 14.41 -7.81
C ALA A 177 6.76 13.23 -8.79
N THR A 178 7.87 12.57 -9.11
CA THR A 178 7.88 11.44 -10.06
C THR A 178 8.00 10.07 -9.38
N CYS A 179 8.07 10.02 -8.05
CA CYS A 179 8.26 8.81 -7.25
C CYS A 179 7.40 7.62 -7.73
N GLY A 180 8.03 6.45 -7.76
CA GLY A 180 7.49 5.18 -8.23
C GLY A 180 8.65 4.23 -8.57
N PRO A 181 8.36 3.03 -9.11
CA PRO A 181 9.38 2.05 -9.42
C PRO A 181 10.18 2.45 -10.67
N ALA A 182 11.42 2.00 -10.76
CA ALA A 182 12.23 2.07 -11.98
C ALA A 182 12.76 0.69 -12.35
N THR A 183 12.93 0.45 -13.64
CA THR A 183 13.36 -0.83 -14.17
C THR A 183 14.57 -0.65 -15.09
N LEU A 184 15.64 -1.40 -14.83
CA LEU A 184 16.77 -1.55 -15.75
C LEU A 184 16.84 -3.01 -16.18
N ALA A 185 16.43 -3.32 -17.40
CA ALA A 185 16.51 -4.67 -17.94
C ALA A 185 17.97 -5.01 -18.29
N LEU A 186 18.42 -6.19 -17.88
CA LEU A 186 19.83 -6.58 -17.88
C LEU A 186 20.09 -7.77 -18.83
N PRO A 187 20.43 -7.54 -20.11
CA PRO A 187 20.90 -8.57 -21.01
C PRO A 187 21.96 -9.49 -20.40
N GLN A 188 21.75 -10.80 -20.52
CA GLN A 188 22.56 -11.82 -19.84
C GLN A 188 24.07 -11.70 -20.16
N ASP A 189 24.42 -11.47 -21.42
CA ASP A 189 25.82 -11.26 -21.84
C ASP A 189 26.39 -9.96 -21.25
N VAL A 190 25.64 -8.86 -21.34
CA VAL A 190 26.10 -7.55 -20.89
C VAL A 190 26.43 -7.53 -19.41
N GLN A 191 25.68 -8.25 -18.57
CA GLN A 191 25.98 -8.37 -17.13
C GLN A 191 27.44 -8.80 -16.85
N THR A 192 28.02 -9.61 -17.74
CA THR A 192 29.37 -10.18 -17.60
C THR A 192 30.46 -9.37 -18.32
N MET A 193 30.08 -8.41 -19.17
CA MET A 193 31.04 -7.62 -19.95
C MET A 193 31.78 -6.62 -19.06
N ALA A 194 33.12 -6.63 -19.13
CA ALA A 194 33.98 -5.70 -18.42
C ALA A 194 34.09 -4.35 -19.14
N PHE A 195 34.07 -3.27 -18.38
CA PHE A 195 34.28 -1.91 -18.87
C PHE A 195 35.11 -1.09 -17.86
N ASP A 196 35.81 -0.07 -18.36
CA ASP A 196 36.63 0.83 -17.56
C ASP A 196 35.76 2.01 -17.09
N PHE A 197 35.10 1.85 -15.94
CA PHE A 197 34.23 2.87 -15.37
C PHE A 197 35.06 3.98 -14.72
N PRO A 198 34.63 5.26 -14.81
CA PRO A 198 35.29 6.33 -14.09
C PRO A 198 35.13 6.13 -12.58
N ALA A 199 36.19 6.29 -11.80
CA ALA A 199 36.15 6.12 -10.34
C ALA A 199 35.10 7.01 -9.65
N SER A 200 34.79 8.17 -10.24
CA SER A 200 33.74 9.09 -9.77
C SER A 200 32.33 8.49 -9.81
N PHE A 201 32.07 7.47 -10.64
CA PHE A 201 30.79 6.75 -10.66
C PHE A 201 30.51 5.98 -9.37
N PHE A 202 31.54 5.69 -8.58
CA PHE A 202 31.44 4.99 -7.29
C PHE A 202 31.65 5.94 -6.10
N ALA A 203 31.59 7.25 -6.31
CA ALA A 203 31.65 8.21 -5.22
C ALA A 203 30.43 8.01 -4.30
N LYS A 204 30.66 8.04 -2.99
CA LYS A 204 29.60 8.01 -1.99
C LYS A 204 28.61 9.16 -2.25
N LYS A 205 27.32 8.83 -2.32
CA LYS A 205 26.24 9.83 -2.48
C LYS A 205 25.25 9.70 -1.34
N VAL A 206 25.07 10.78 -0.59
CA VAL A 206 24.03 10.88 0.45
C VAL A 206 22.84 11.65 -0.14
N HIS A 207 21.71 10.97 -0.26
CA HIS A 207 20.45 11.54 -0.72
C HIS A 207 19.71 12.14 0.47
N LYS A 208 19.09 13.30 0.26
CA LYS A 208 18.22 13.96 1.24
C LYS A 208 16.85 14.15 0.60
N LEU A 209 15.80 14.04 1.42
CA LEU A 209 14.44 14.32 0.98
C LEU A 209 14.36 15.78 0.50
N ARG A 210 14.06 15.96 -0.79
CA ARG A 210 13.86 17.28 -1.38
C ARG A 210 12.49 17.81 -0.94
N ARG A 211 12.44 19.06 -0.47
CA ARG A 211 11.21 19.75 -0.07
C ARG A 211 11.04 21.01 -0.90
N ASN A 212 10.12 21.00 -1.86
CA ASN A 212 9.77 22.20 -2.61
C ASN A 212 8.83 23.08 -1.78
N ARG A 213 9.09 24.38 -1.78
CA ARG A 213 8.22 25.39 -1.16
C ARG A 213 7.12 25.81 -2.12
N VAL A 214 6.04 26.34 -1.57
CA VAL A 214 4.89 26.82 -2.34
C VAL A 214 5.17 28.18 -2.97
N ASP A 215 4.41 28.49 -4.02
CA ASP A 215 4.36 29.84 -4.57
C ASP A 215 3.68 30.80 -3.58
N VAL A 216 4.20 32.02 -3.48
CA VAL A 216 3.77 33.01 -2.47
C VAL A 216 2.34 33.51 -2.72
N ASP A 217 1.91 33.60 -3.97
CA ASP A 217 0.56 34.06 -4.33
C ASP A 217 -0.46 32.93 -4.11
N GLN A 218 -0.06 31.68 -4.39
CA GLN A 218 -0.87 30.51 -4.03
C GLN A 218 -1.06 30.40 -2.51
N LEU A 219 0.01 30.62 -1.73
CA LEU A 219 -0.05 30.60 -0.27
C LEU A 219 -0.99 31.69 0.26
N ALA A 220 -0.84 32.94 -0.21
CA ALA A 220 -1.71 34.04 0.21
C ALA A 220 -3.19 33.75 -0.09
N THR A 221 -3.48 33.17 -1.26
CA THR A 221 -4.83 32.75 -1.65
C THR A 221 -5.38 31.65 -0.73
N ALA A 222 -4.57 30.64 -0.43
CA ALA A 222 -4.95 29.55 0.48
C ALA A 222 -5.22 30.05 1.91
N VAL A 223 -4.36 30.93 2.43
CA VAL A 223 -4.53 31.58 3.74
C VAL A 223 -5.83 32.38 3.80
N ALA A 224 -6.15 33.14 2.74
CA ALA A 224 -7.40 33.89 2.67
C ALA A 224 -8.63 32.95 2.69
N ALA A 225 -8.58 31.83 1.96
CA ALA A 225 -9.65 30.83 1.96
C ALA A 225 -9.83 30.19 3.35
N ILE A 226 -8.74 29.81 4.03
CA ILE A 226 -8.79 29.23 5.39
C ILE A 226 -9.41 30.23 6.36
N LYS A 227 -8.97 31.49 6.35
CA LYS A 227 -9.48 32.54 7.26
C LYS A 227 -10.97 32.86 7.07
N GLN A 228 -11.53 32.59 5.88
CA GLN A 228 -12.94 32.83 5.57
C GLN A 228 -13.84 31.62 5.83
N ALA A 229 -13.26 30.42 5.95
CA ALA A 229 -14.02 29.18 6.13
C ALA A 229 -14.80 29.18 7.46
N LYS A 230 -16.03 28.66 7.42
CA LYS A 230 -16.89 28.50 8.59
C LYS A 230 -17.06 27.03 8.96
N LYS A 231 -16.92 26.13 7.99
CA LYS A 231 -17.00 24.69 8.14
C LYS A 231 -15.80 24.00 7.48
N PRO A 232 -14.55 24.33 7.87
CA PRO A 232 -13.37 23.68 7.28
C PRO A 232 -13.30 22.21 7.70
N LEU A 233 -12.73 21.38 6.82
CA LEU A 233 -12.40 19.98 7.06
C LEU A 233 -11.02 19.68 6.48
N ILE A 234 -10.11 19.12 7.27
CA ILE A 234 -8.81 18.62 6.80
C ILE A 234 -8.97 17.19 6.32
N LEU A 235 -8.44 16.89 5.13
CA LEU A 235 -8.37 15.54 4.56
C LEU A 235 -6.91 15.07 4.48
N LEU A 236 -6.52 14.15 5.36
CA LEU A 236 -5.17 13.63 5.49
C LEU A 236 -4.92 12.48 4.49
N GLY A 237 -3.97 12.71 3.58
CA GLY A 237 -3.47 11.74 2.61
C GLY A 237 -2.15 11.07 3.03
N GLY A 238 -1.73 10.06 2.26
CA GLY A 238 -0.44 9.40 2.50
C GLY A 238 0.78 10.32 2.34
N GLY A 239 0.65 11.44 1.63
CA GLY A 239 1.71 12.44 1.51
C GLY A 239 2.13 13.07 2.85
N VAL A 240 1.24 13.09 3.85
CA VAL A 240 1.60 13.55 5.21
C VAL A 240 2.65 12.63 5.83
N HIS A 241 2.48 11.31 5.67
CA HIS A 241 3.45 10.31 6.12
C HIS A 241 4.77 10.42 5.34
N TYR A 242 4.72 10.45 4.01
CA TYR A 242 5.93 10.50 3.17
C TYR A 242 6.72 11.81 3.33
N SER A 243 6.05 12.91 3.67
CA SER A 243 6.69 14.19 3.97
C SER A 243 7.23 14.27 5.40
N LEU A 244 6.88 13.32 6.28
CA LEU A 244 7.17 13.37 7.73
C LEU A 244 6.53 14.61 8.37
N ALA A 245 5.27 14.87 8.02
CA ALA A 245 4.52 16.09 8.37
C ALA A 245 3.44 15.86 9.44
N LEU A 246 3.55 14.78 10.22
CA LEU A 246 2.53 14.42 11.22
C LEU A 246 2.38 15.49 12.31
N GLU A 247 3.51 16.00 12.80
CA GLU A 247 3.56 17.04 13.83
C GLU A 247 2.94 18.34 13.31
N GLU A 248 3.32 18.76 12.11
CA GLU A 248 2.78 19.97 11.48
C GLU A 248 1.28 19.87 11.18
N ALA A 249 0.81 18.70 10.73
CA ALA A 249 -0.62 18.47 10.49
C ALA A 249 -1.42 18.51 11.80
N THR A 250 -0.90 17.87 12.85
CA THR A 250 -1.50 17.88 14.19
C THR A 250 -1.56 19.30 14.75
N ALA A 251 -0.46 20.05 14.65
CA ALA A 251 -0.41 21.45 15.10
C ALA A 251 -1.44 22.32 14.37
N LEU A 252 -1.67 22.14 13.07
CA LEU A 252 -2.69 22.90 12.34
C LEU A 252 -4.11 22.57 12.82
N ILE A 253 -4.37 21.28 13.05
CA ILE A 253 -5.66 20.79 13.57
C ILE A 253 -5.92 21.36 14.97
N GLU A 254 -4.95 21.24 15.88
CA GLU A 254 -5.06 21.69 17.27
C GLU A 254 -5.07 23.21 17.40
N GLN A 255 -4.31 23.93 16.58
CA GLN A 255 -4.25 25.39 16.67
C GLN A 255 -5.51 26.04 16.11
N CYS A 256 -6.08 25.51 15.02
CA CYS A 256 -7.24 26.11 14.36
C CYS A 256 -8.57 25.43 14.70
N HIS A 257 -8.55 24.36 15.51
CA HIS A 257 -9.72 23.53 15.85
C HIS A 257 -10.45 22.97 14.62
N ILE A 258 -9.71 22.69 13.53
CA ILE A 258 -10.28 22.18 12.28
C ILE A 258 -10.41 20.65 12.41
N PRO A 259 -11.62 20.07 12.26
CA PRO A 259 -11.76 18.62 12.25
C PRO A 259 -11.01 17.99 11.08
N ALA A 260 -10.54 16.76 11.26
CA ALA A 260 -9.78 16.03 10.26
C ALA A 260 -10.39 14.66 9.98
N CYS A 261 -10.24 14.20 8.74
CA CYS A 261 -10.54 12.84 8.32
C CYS A 261 -9.40 12.27 7.48
N GLU A 262 -9.39 10.95 7.31
CA GLU A 262 -8.26 10.23 6.75
C GLU A 262 -8.65 9.44 5.51
N THR A 263 -7.78 9.48 4.50
CA THR A 263 -7.80 8.50 3.41
C THR A 263 -7.21 7.16 3.88
N GLN A 264 -7.38 6.10 3.09
CA GLN A 264 -6.71 4.82 3.36
C GLN A 264 -5.20 4.95 3.57
N ALA A 265 -4.53 5.73 2.72
CA ALA A 265 -3.09 5.95 2.84
C ALA A 265 -2.70 6.96 3.92
N GLY A 266 -3.65 7.78 4.39
CA GLY A 266 -3.44 8.78 5.43
C GLY A 266 -3.69 8.25 6.84
N LYS A 267 -4.44 7.14 6.98
CA LYS A 267 -4.88 6.61 8.27
C LYS A 267 -3.73 6.42 9.26
N GLY A 268 -3.94 6.88 10.49
CA GLY A 268 -2.92 6.96 11.52
C GLY A 268 -2.04 8.20 11.44
N ALA A 269 -2.40 9.18 10.61
CA ALA A 269 -1.79 10.50 10.67
C ALA A 269 -2.16 11.23 11.97
N LEU A 270 -3.32 10.89 12.54
CA LEU A 270 -3.77 11.32 13.85
C LEU A 270 -4.17 10.08 14.68
N PRO A 271 -3.96 10.06 16.01
CA PRO A 271 -4.46 8.99 16.87
C PRO A 271 -5.98 8.83 16.71
N TRP A 272 -6.45 7.58 16.74
CA TRP A 272 -7.88 7.26 16.54
C TRP A 272 -8.81 7.91 17.59
N ASP A 273 -8.29 8.18 18.79
CA ASP A 273 -8.99 8.74 19.95
C ASP A 273 -8.84 10.27 20.08
N HIS A 274 -8.17 10.92 19.12
CA HIS A 274 -8.07 12.37 19.10
C HIS A 274 -9.44 12.99 18.80
N GLU A 275 -9.84 14.02 19.56
CA GLU A 275 -11.19 14.59 19.51
C GLU A 275 -11.58 15.16 18.13
N PHE A 276 -10.61 15.63 17.36
CA PHE A 276 -10.79 16.11 15.99
C PHE A 276 -10.60 15.05 14.89
N ASN A 277 -10.28 13.79 15.24
CA ASN A 277 -10.18 12.71 14.27
C ASN A 277 -11.55 12.10 13.97
N LEU A 278 -12.19 12.52 12.89
CA LEU A 278 -13.47 11.96 12.45
C LEU A 278 -13.35 10.56 11.85
N GLY A 279 -12.12 10.05 11.74
CA GLY A 279 -11.83 8.74 11.17
C GLY A 279 -11.77 8.79 9.64
N SER A 280 -12.08 7.64 9.05
CA SER A 280 -11.91 7.41 7.62
C SER A 280 -12.97 8.09 6.76
N VAL A 281 -12.63 8.55 5.55
CA VAL A 281 -13.57 9.21 4.63
C VAL A 281 -13.88 8.36 3.40
N GLY A 282 -15.04 8.57 2.79
CA GLY A 282 -15.39 8.03 1.48
C GLY A 282 -16.31 6.81 1.51
N VAL A 283 -16.23 5.98 0.46
CA VAL A 283 -17.02 4.75 0.28
C VAL A 283 -16.92 3.81 1.48
N THR A 284 -15.73 3.74 2.09
CA THR A 284 -15.44 2.98 3.31
C THR A 284 -15.17 3.90 4.50
N GLY A 285 -15.82 5.06 4.52
CA GLY A 285 -15.66 6.07 5.56
C GLY A 285 -16.55 5.85 6.77
N SER A 286 -16.23 6.55 7.86
CA SER A 286 -17.08 6.71 9.03
C SER A 286 -18.28 7.58 8.70
N SER A 287 -19.36 7.42 9.48
CA SER A 287 -20.50 8.35 9.41
C SER A 287 -20.08 9.78 9.75
N ALA A 288 -19.17 9.95 10.72
CA ALA A 288 -18.68 11.25 11.16
C ALA A 288 -17.95 12.01 10.05
N ALA A 289 -16.97 11.38 9.41
CA ALA A 289 -16.17 12.02 8.35
C ALA A 289 -17.01 12.32 7.13
N ASN A 290 -17.91 11.40 6.74
CA ASN A 290 -18.76 11.60 5.56
C ASN A 290 -19.80 12.71 5.79
N ALA A 291 -20.42 12.79 6.98
CA ALA A 291 -21.32 13.87 7.32
C ALA A 291 -20.62 15.23 7.34
N ALA A 292 -19.41 15.30 7.90
CA ALA A 292 -18.60 16.52 7.89
C ALA A 292 -18.20 16.92 6.47
N ALA A 293 -17.80 15.97 5.62
CA ALA A 293 -17.39 16.22 4.24
C ALA A 293 -18.53 16.73 3.34
N GLN A 294 -19.77 16.27 3.59
CA GLN A 294 -20.95 16.75 2.87
C GLN A 294 -21.30 18.21 3.19
N GLU A 295 -21.01 18.68 4.40
CA GLU A 295 -21.35 20.03 4.86
C GLU A 295 -20.21 21.04 4.77
N ALA A 296 -18.97 20.58 4.60
CA ALA A 296 -17.78 21.44 4.61
C ALA A 296 -17.86 22.53 3.53
N ASP A 297 -17.48 23.75 3.87
CA ASP A 297 -17.33 24.86 2.91
C ASP A 297 -15.89 25.01 2.41
N LEU A 298 -14.93 24.43 3.13
CA LEU A 298 -13.54 24.30 2.71
C LEU A 298 -13.03 22.90 3.05
N ILE A 299 -12.53 22.18 2.04
CA ILE A 299 -11.83 20.92 2.22
C ILE A 299 -10.34 21.15 1.96
N ILE A 300 -9.51 20.93 2.97
CA ILE A 300 -8.05 21.08 2.90
C ILE A 300 -7.44 19.68 2.70
N ALA A 301 -7.26 19.29 1.45
CA ALA A 301 -6.75 18.00 1.04
C ALA A 301 -5.20 17.99 1.05
N ILE A 302 -4.60 17.27 2.00
CA ILE A 302 -3.15 17.28 2.21
C ILE A 302 -2.53 15.97 1.73
N GLY A 303 -1.71 16.02 0.68
CA GLY A 303 -0.93 14.88 0.22
C GLY A 303 -1.78 13.68 -0.25
N THR A 304 -2.98 13.94 -0.75
CA THR A 304 -3.92 12.93 -1.25
C THR A 304 -4.02 12.96 -2.77
N ARG A 305 -4.36 11.81 -3.36
CA ARG A 305 -4.61 11.68 -4.81
C ARG A 305 -6.08 11.89 -5.17
N LEU A 306 -6.93 12.13 -4.17
CA LEU A 306 -8.39 12.29 -4.28
C LEU A 306 -9.03 11.15 -5.10
N GLN A 307 -8.72 9.90 -4.72
CA GLN A 307 -9.20 8.73 -5.43
C GLN A 307 -10.71 8.57 -5.33
N ASP A 308 -11.27 7.78 -6.24
CA ASP A 308 -12.69 7.42 -6.32
C ASP A 308 -13.32 7.07 -4.96
N PHE A 309 -12.70 6.15 -4.22
CA PHE A 309 -13.18 5.77 -2.89
C PHE A 309 -13.20 6.94 -1.91
N THR A 310 -12.18 7.80 -1.92
CA THR A 310 -12.08 8.97 -1.03
C THR A 310 -13.16 10.00 -1.29
N SER A 311 -13.49 10.25 -2.56
CA SER A 311 -14.49 11.26 -2.96
C SER A 311 -15.90 10.70 -3.09
N ALA A 312 -16.12 9.41 -2.80
CA ALA A 312 -17.36 8.68 -3.07
C ALA A 312 -17.79 8.86 -4.54
N SER A 313 -16.89 8.59 -5.47
CA SER A 313 -17.10 8.82 -6.90
C SER A 313 -17.54 10.24 -7.21
N ARG A 314 -16.92 11.20 -6.50
CA ARG A 314 -17.17 12.65 -6.55
C ARG A 314 -18.53 13.14 -6.01
N THR A 315 -19.26 12.31 -5.28
CA THR A 315 -20.55 12.70 -4.69
C THR A 315 -20.43 13.19 -3.24
N LEU A 316 -19.31 12.93 -2.56
CA LEU A 316 -19.21 13.17 -1.12
C LEU A 316 -19.15 14.66 -0.75
N PHE A 317 -18.48 15.47 -1.56
CA PHE A 317 -18.31 16.91 -1.33
C PHE A 317 -19.54 17.66 -1.84
N ALA A 318 -20.66 17.44 -1.16
CA ALA A 318 -22.00 17.79 -1.63
C ALA A 318 -22.38 19.26 -1.45
N ASN A 319 -21.68 20.01 -0.61
CA ASN A 319 -21.93 21.44 -0.44
C ASN A 319 -21.64 22.18 -1.76
N PRO A 320 -22.63 22.85 -2.39
CA PRO A 320 -22.44 23.52 -3.68
C PRO A 320 -21.44 24.69 -3.60
N ASP A 321 -21.24 25.26 -2.42
CA ASP A 321 -20.34 26.40 -2.19
C ASP A 321 -18.95 25.96 -1.68
N HIS A 322 -18.65 24.66 -1.68
CA HIS A 322 -17.36 24.18 -1.18
C HIS A 322 -16.19 24.66 -2.04
N THR A 323 -15.10 25.01 -1.38
CA THR A 323 -13.79 25.15 -1.99
C THR A 323 -12.94 23.94 -1.65
N LEU A 324 -12.27 23.35 -2.64
CA LEU A 324 -11.29 22.29 -2.43
C LEU A 324 -9.89 22.89 -2.54
N LEU A 325 -9.15 22.97 -1.43
CA LEU A 325 -7.74 23.35 -1.40
C LEU A 325 -6.89 22.07 -1.39
N SER A 326 -5.96 21.91 -2.33
CA SER A 326 -5.15 20.70 -2.45
C SER A 326 -3.66 20.99 -2.32
N ILE A 327 -3.05 20.47 -1.25
CA ILE A 327 -1.62 20.56 -0.97
C ILE A 327 -0.94 19.31 -1.54
N ASN A 328 -0.12 19.47 -2.57
CA ASN A 328 0.57 18.34 -3.19
C ASN A 328 1.90 18.72 -3.83
N VAL A 329 2.81 17.76 -3.98
CA VAL A 329 4.16 18.00 -4.55
C VAL A 329 4.16 18.16 -6.07
N THR A 330 3.05 17.88 -6.75
CA THR A 330 2.92 17.94 -8.20
C THR A 330 1.58 18.55 -8.64
N PRO A 331 1.57 19.39 -9.71
CA PRO A 331 0.33 19.92 -10.27
C PRO A 331 -0.69 18.84 -10.64
N PHE A 332 -0.22 17.68 -11.11
CA PHE A 332 -1.07 16.55 -11.54
C PHE A 332 -2.05 16.09 -10.45
N ASP A 333 -1.69 16.21 -9.18
CA ASP A 333 -2.61 15.90 -8.08
C ASP A 333 -3.21 17.15 -7.44
N ALA A 334 -2.47 18.25 -7.39
CA ALA A 334 -2.92 19.49 -6.77
C ALA A 334 -4.12 20.12 -7.51
N GLU A 335 -4.27 19.90 -8.82
CA GLU A 335 -5.35 20.50 -9.62
C GLU A 335 -6.58 19.60 -9.80
N LYS A 336 -6.54 18.37 -9.26
CA LYS A 336 -7.64 17.42 -9.41
C LYS A 336 -8.96 17.98 -8.88
N HIS A 337 -10.03 17.67 -9.59
CA HIS A 337 -11.39 18.08 -9.23
C HIS A 337 -11.56 19.61 -9.16
N ASN A 338 -10.81 20.36 -9.98
CA ASN A 338 -10.79 21.83 -9.99
C ASN A 338 -10.40 22.42 -8.63
N ALA A 339 -9.55 21.72 -7.88
CA ALA A 339 -9.04 22.23 -6.61
C ALA A 339 -8.21 23.51 -6.82
N MET A 340 -8.25 24.39 -5.82
CA MET A 340 -7.26 25.44 -5.60
C MET A 340 -5.91 24.77 -5.29
N PRO A 341 -4.92 24.84 -6.19
CA PRO A 341 -3.67 24.12 -6.01
C PRO A 341 -2.72 24.90 -5.09
N LEU A 342 -2.11 24.19 -4.15
CA LEU A 342 -0.99 24.69 -3.35
C LEU A 342 0.18 23.71 -3.49
N ILE A 343 1.07 23.99 -4.45
CA ILE A 343 2.04 23.00 -4.93
C ILE A 343 3.32 23.06 -4.09
N GLY A 344 3.50 22.10 -3.19
CA GLY A 344 4.61 22.07 -2.24
C GLY A 344 4.69 20.76 -1.47
N ASP A 345 5.83 20.56 -0.81
CA ASP A 345 6.00 19.48 0.16
C ASP A 345 5.17 19.75 1.42
N ALA A 346 4.39 18.77 1.87
CA ALA A 346 3.38 18.96 2.91
C ALA A 346 3.96 19.56 4.21
N LYS A 347 5.15 19.10 4.66
CA LYS A 347 5.76 19.58 5.90
C LYS A 347 6.04 21.08 5.86
N VAL A 348 6.78 21.55 4.86
CA VAL A 348 7.15 22.97 4.76
C VAL A 348 5.95 23.86 4.43
N THR A 349 5.00 23.35 3.63
CA THR A 349 3.75 24.09 3.36
C THR A 349 2.93 24.27 4.62
N LEU A 350 2.79 23.24 5.47
CA LEU A 350 2.04 23.34 6.72
C LEU A 350 2.72 24.28 7.71
N GLN A 351 4.06 24.30 7.77
CA GLN A 351 4.80 25.28 8.57
C GLN A 351 4.53 26.73 8.13
N GLU A 352 4.48 26.97 6.82
CA GLU A 352 4.16 28.29 6.27
C GLU A 352 2.71 28.69 6.52
N LEU A 353 1.77 27.75 6.37
CA LEU A 353 0.36 27.99 6.69
C LEU A 353 0.17 28.32 8.16
N LEU A 354 0.76 27.54 9.08
CA LEU A 354 0.67 27.73 10.52
C LEU A 354 1.08 29.15 10.96
N ALA A 355 2.16 29.68 10.37
CA ALA A 355 2.61 31.04 10.65
C ALA A 355 1.60 32.11 10.23
N GLU A 356 0.84 31.88 9.15
CA GLU A 356 -0.07 32.87 8.56
C GLU A 356 -1.51 32.77 9.10
N VAL A 357 -1.93 31.59 9.58
CA VAL A 357 -3.30 31.36 10.09
C VAL A 357 -3.40 31.40 11.62
N GLU A 358 -2.38 31.92 12.31
CA GLU A 358 -2.29 31.86 13.77
C GLU A 358 -3.49 32.46 14.53
N SER A 359 -4.17 33.44 13.93
CA SER A 359 -5.34 34.12 14.50
C SER A 359 -6.68 33.48 14.14
N TYR A 360 -6.68 32.47 13.26
CA TYR A 360 -7.88 31.78 12.83
C TYR A 360 -8.26 30.66 13.80
N GLN A 361 -9.54 30.64 14.15
CA GLN A 361 -10.17 29.57 14.90
C GLN A 361 -11.45 29.16 14.17
N THR A 362 -11.64 27.85 14.02
CA THR A 362 -12.88 27.28 13.52
C THR A 362 -14.04 27.70 14.43
N PRO A 363 -15.20 28.13 13.89
CA PRO A 363 -16.37 28.45 14.72
C PRO A 363 -16.72 27.30 15.67
N SER A 364 -16.96 27.61 16.95
CA SER A 364 -17.24 26.59 17.97
C SER A 364 -18.44 25.71 17.61
N THR A 365 -19.44 26.29 16.96
CA THR A 365 -20.62 25.57 16.45
C THR A 365 -20.27 24.45 15.47
N TRP A 366 -19.20 24.62 14.69
CA TRP A 366 -18.71 23.58 13.78
C TRP A 366 -17.80 22.58 14.50
N SER A 367 -16.83 23.06 15.29
CA SER A 367 -15.91 22.18 16.01
C SER A 367 -16.64 21.27 17.00
N ASP A 368 -17.61 21.79 17.74
CA ASP A 368 -18.38 21.01 18.74
C ASP A 368 -19.29 19.99 18.06
N LYS A 369 -19.88 20.34 16.92
CA LYS A 369 -20.64 19.39 16.09
C LYS A 369 -19.73 18.26 15.60
N ALA A 370 -18.53 18.56 15.14
CA ALA A 370 -17.58 17.56 14.66
C ALA A 370 -17.15 16.60 15.79
N LYS A 371 -16.89 17.13 17.00
CA LYS A 371 -16.60 16.31 18.18
C LYS A 371 -17.77 15.41 18.58
N ALA A 372 -19.01 15.91 18.49
CA ALA A 372 -20.20 15.08 18.74
C ALA A 372 -20.33 13.94 17.71
N LEU A 373 -20.12 14.24 16.41
CA LEU A 373 -20.09 13.23 15.36
C LEU A 373 -19.01 12.17 15.60
N ASN A 374 -17.82 12.58 16.05
CA ASN A 374 -16.74 11.68 16.43
C ASN A 374 -17.18 10.73 17.55
N LEU A 375 -17.71 11.26 18.66
CA LEU A 375 -18.17 10.45 19.79
C LEU A 375 -19.25 9.44 19.39
N ASP A 376 -20.21 9.85 18.55
CA ASP A 376 -21.25 8.95 18.03
C ASP A 376 -20.63 7.83 17.17
N TRP A 377 -19.64 8.15 16.34
CA TRP A 377 -18.93 7.14 15.55
C TRP A 377 -18.13 6.18 16.42
N LEU A 378 -17.41 6.67 17.44
CA LEU A 378 -16.65 5.81 18.35
C LEU A 378 -17.57 4.85 19.11
N ALA A 379 -18.75 5.30 19.53
CA ALA A 379 -19.76 4.44 20.15
C ALA A 379 -20.28 3.36 19.18
N ALA A 380 -20.51 3.71 17.91
CA ALA A 380 -20.87 2.73 16.88
C ALA A 380 -19.76 1.69 16.66
N VAL A 381 -18.49 2.13 16.59
CA VAL A 381 -17.33 1.22 16.50
C VAL A 381 -17.26 0.29 17.72
N ASP A 382 -17.45 0.81 18.93
CA ASP A 382 -17.47 -0.01 20.15
C ASP A 382 -18.57 -1.09 20.09
N GLN A 383 -19.75 -0.73 19.59
CA GLN A 383 -20.87 -1.66 19.46
C GLN A 383 -20.59 -2.78 18.46
N VAL A 384 -20.11 -2.47 17.25
CA VAL A 384 -19.90 -3.49 16.20
C VAL A 384 -18.67 -4.35 16.43
N THR A 385 -17.67 -3.84 17.18
CA THR A 385 -16.44 -4.57 17.52
C THR A 385 -16.50 -5.27 18.89
N ALA A 386 -17.61 -5.12 19.62
CA ALA A 386 -17.83 -5.82 20.87
C ALA A 386 -17.84 -7.35 20.68
N LEU A 387 -17.48 -8.08 21.73
CA LEU A 387 -17.68 -9.52 21.76
C LEU A 387 -19.18 -9.81 21.77
N PRO A 388 -19.70 -10.57 20.79
CA PRO A 388 -21.09 -10.99 20.81
C PRO A 388 -21.32 -11.97 21.96
N LYS A 389 -22.58 -12.17 22.36
CA LYS A 389 -22.93 -13.14 23.42
C LYS A 389 -22.50 -14.57 23.07
N GLN A 390 -22.40 -14.85 21.78
CA GLN A 390 -21.98 -16.11 21.18
C GLN A 390 -20.46 -16.23 21.00
N ALA A 391 -19.65 -15.32 21.59
CA ALA A 391 -18.20 -15.31 21.39
C ALA A 391 -17.47 -16.61 21.78
N GLY A 392 -18.06 -17.41 22.69
CA GLY A 392 -17.57 -18.74 23.07
C GLY A 392 -18.33 -19.91 22.44
N ASP A 393 -19.29 -19.65 21.54
CA ASP A 393 -19.99 -20.70 20.79
C ASP A 393 -19.15 -21.12 19.58
N HIS A 394 -18.77 -22.40 19.53
CA HIS A 394 -17.93 -22.95 18.47
C HIS A 394 -18.66 -23.10 17.13
N ASN A 395 -19.98 -22.93 17.09
CA ASN A 395 -20.77 -22.96 15.85
C ASN A 395 -21.09 -21.56 15.32
N TYR A 396 -20.76 -20.50 16.08
CA TYR A 396 -20.97 -19.13 15.65
C TYR A 396 -19.84 -18.71 14.70
N LEU A 397 -20.21 -18.28 13.50
CA LEU A 397 -19.27 -17.68 12.55
C LEU A 397 -19.14 -16.17 12.83
N PRO A 398 -18.00 -15.68 13.35
CA PRO A 398 -17.80 -14.27 13.60
C PRO A 398 -17.76 -13.44 12.31
N THR A 399 -18.12 -12.18 12.46
CA THR A 399 -17.94 -11.17 11.40
C THR A 399 -16.51 -10.62 11.40
N ASP A 400 -16.09 -10.00 10.29
CA ASP A 400 -14.83 -9.26 10.20
C ASP A 400 -14.69 -8.25 11.35
N ALA A 401 -15.77 -7.53 11.70
CA ALA A 401 -15.79 -6.54 12.78
C ALA A 401 -15.50 -7.16 14.16
N ASN A 402 -16.02 -8.36 14.45
CA ASN A 402 -15.74 -9.03 15.72
C ASN A 402 -14.27 -9.45 15.82
N VAL A 403 -13.71 -9.98 14.74
CA VAL A 403 -12.29 -10.37 14.67
C VAL A 403 -11.38 -9.14 14.81
N ILE A 404 -11.70 -8.05 14.12
CA ILE A 404 -11.00 -6.76 14.26
C ILE A 404 -11.06 -6.27 15.70
N GLY A 405 -12.21 -6.36 16.37
CA GLY A 405 -12.36 -5.98 17.77
C GLY A 405 -11.43 -6.73 18.71
N VAL A 406 -11.34 -8.06 18.56
CA VAL A 406 -10.40 -8.90 19.33
C VAL A 406 -8.96 -8.46 19.09
N ILE A 407 -8.57 -8.29 17.83
CA ILE A 407 -7.20 -7.93 17.48
C ILE A 407 -6.86 -6.50 17.97
N ASN A 408 -7.77 -5.53 17.85
CA ASN A 408 -7.61 -4.17 18.38
C ASN A 408 -7.34 -4.19 19.90
N ARG A 409 -8.09 -4.98 20.68
CA ARG A 409 -7.87 -5.10 22.14
C ARG A 409 -6.51 -5.70 22.48
N ALA A 410 -5.99 -6.58 21.61
CA ALA A 410 -4.65 -7.14 21.75
C ALA A 410 -3.55 -6.20 21.21
N ALA A 411 -3.87 -5.25 20.33
CA ALA A 411 -2.89 -4.36 19.73
C ALA A 411 -2.34 -3.34 20.74
N THR A 412 -1.14 -2.84 20.46
CA THR A 412 -0.50 -1.76 21.22
C THR A 412 -0.03 -0.68 20.26
N ALA A 413 0.48 0.44 20.78
CA ALA A 413 1.12 1.47 19.94
C ALA A 413 2.32 0.92 19.12
N ASN A 414 2.92 -0.21 19.53
CA ASN A 414 4.01 -0.88 18.81
C ASN A 414 3.54 -1.95 17.81
N THR A 415 2.24 -2.14 17.65
CA THR A 415 1.67 -3.07 16.66
C THR A 415 1.59 -2.39 15.30
N THR A 416 1.90 -3.13 14.23
CA THR A 416 1.59 -2.73 12.84
C THR A 416 0.65 -3.77 12.25
N LEU A 417 -0.54 -3.33 11.87
CA LEU A 417 -1.46 -4.14 11.09
C LEU A 417 -1.06 -4.10 9.61
N VAL A 418 -1.08 -5.26 8.95
CA VAL A 418 -0.81 -5.40 7.51
C VAL A 418 -2.00 -6.05 6.81
N GLN A 419 -2.42 -5.45 5.69
CA GLN A 419 -3.51 -5.94 4.86
C GLN A 419 -3.40 -5.36 3.42
N ALA A 420 -4.09 -5.89 2.41
CA ALA A 420 -4.14 -5.29 1.06
C ALA A 420 -5.50 -5.37 0.34
N ALA A 421 -6.11 -6.55 0.24
CA ALA A 421 -7.21 -6.76 -0.70
C ALA A 421 -8.46 -7.40 -0.07
N GLY A 422 -9.58 -7.39 -0.80
CA GLY A 422 -10.83 -8.01 -0.36
C GLY A 422 -11.73 -7.08 0.46
N GLY A 423 -12.49 -7.64 1.41
CA GLY A 423 -13.43 -6.89 2.27
C GLY A 423 -12.77 -6.22 3.47
N LEU A 424 -11.73 -6.85 4.02
CA LEU A 424 -10.96 -6.36 5.15
C LEU A 424 -10.41 -4.94 5.00
N PRO A 425 -9.89 -4.47 3.83
CA PRO A 425 -9.44 -3.09 3.73
C PRO A 425 -10.54 -2.09 4.08
N GLY A 426 -11.80 -2.34 3.66
CA GLY A 426 -12.93 -1.47 3.96
C GLY A 426 -13.34 -1.52 5.43
N GLU A 427 -13.36 -2.71 6.03
CA GLU A 427 -13.66 -2.89 7.45
C GLU A 427 -12.57 -2.29 8.34
N LEU A 428 -11.30 -2.48 8.00
CA LEU A 428 -10.15 -1.92 8.72
C LEU A 428 -10.06 -0.40 8.58
N HIS A 429 -10.45 0.16 7.44
CA HIS A 429 -10.54 1.61 7.28
C HIS A 429 -11.51 2.18 8.33
N LYS A 430 -12.72 1.61 8.42
CA LYS A 430 -13.74 2.01 9.40
C LYS A 430 -13.33 1.72 10.85
N LEU A 431 -12.81 0.54 11.13
CA LEU A 431 -12.80 -0.03 12.49
C LEU A 431 -11.43 -0.15 13.16
N TRP A 432 -10.32 -0.06 12.41
CA TRP A 432 -9.00 -0.19 13.02
C TRP A 432 -8.63 1.07 13.82
N ARG A 433 -8.22 0.87 15.08
CA ARG A 433 -7.88 1.93 16.04
C ARG A 433 -6.37 2.07 16.16
N THR A 434 -5.76 2.74 15.19
CA THR A 434 -4.31 3.01 15.20
C THR A 434 -3.97 4.19 16.10
N SER A 435 -2.98 4.01 16.98
CA SER A 435 -2.44 5.06 17.85
C SER A 435 -1.03 5.50 17.43
N SER A 436 -0.59 5.09 16.24
CA SER A 436 0.76 5.34 15.72
C SER A 436 0.73 5.58 14.21
N GLY A 437 1.57 6.49 13.72
CA GLY A 437 1.78 6.71 12.29
C GLY A 437 2.38 5.53 11.52
N LEU A 438 2.82 4.48 12.23
CA LEU A 438 3.29 3.22 11.65
C LEU A 438 2.36 2.03 11.97
N GLY A 439 1.23 2.28 12.64
CA GLY A 439 0.33 1.22 13.14
C GLY A 439 -0.62 0.64 12.09
N TYR A 440 -0.70 1.27 10.92
CA TYR A 440 -1.65 0.90 9.87
C TYR A 440 -0.96 0.81 8.50
N HIS A 441 -0.76 -0.41 8.01
CA HIS A 441 -0.10 -0.69 6.75
C HIS A 441 -1.04 -1.44 5.80
N VAL A 442 -1.98 -0.71 5.21
CA VAL A 442 -2.94 -1.30 4.26
C VAL A 442 -2.64 -0.86 2.83
N GLU A 443 -2.41 -1.81 1.93
CA GLU A 443 -2.23 -1.58 0.49
C GLU A 443 -3.59 -1.66 -0.22
N TYR A 444 -4.31 -0.54 -0.30
CA TYR A 444 -5.61 -0.48 -0.98
C TYR A 444 -5.62 0.46 -2.19
N GLY A 445 -4.44 0.67 -2.79
CA GLY A 445 -4.28 1.51 -3.98
C GLY A 445 -4.36 0.69 -5.27
N PHE A 446 -3.72 -0.48 -5.27
CA PHE A 446 -3.79 -1.49 -6.34
C PHE A 446 -4.65 -2.69 -5.90
N SER A 447 -4.91 -2.84 -4.60
CA SER A 447 -5.67 -3.95 -4.01
C SER A 447 -5.05 -5.30 -4.43
N CYS A 448 -3.73 -5.41 -4.30
CA CYS A 448 -2.96 -6.56 -4.75
C CYS A 448 -3.10 -7.73 -3.76
N MET A 449 -3.89 -8.75 -4.12
CA MET A 449 -3.94 -10.00 -3.35
C MET A 449 -2.56 -10.68 -3.30
N GLY A 450 -2.29 -11.37 -2.19
CA GLY A 450 -1.00 -11.96 -1.84
C GLY A 450 -0.04 -10.98 -1.16
N TYR A 451 -0.28 -9.66 -1.25
CA TYR A 451 0.56 -8.66 -0.58
C TYR A 451 0.53 -8.80 0.94
N GLU A 452 -0.52 -9.33 1.55
CA GLU A 452 -0.62 -9.41 3.01
C GLU A 452 0.55 -10.17 3.64
N LEU A 453 0.88 -11.35 3.09
CA LEU A 453 1.95 -12.20 3.60
C LEU A 453 3.33 -11.66 3.23
N ALA A 454 3.55 -11.34 1.95
CA ALA A 454 4.80 -10.78 1.46
C ALA A 454 5.09 -9.40 2.07
N GLY A 455 4.07 -8.56 2.16
CA GLY A 455 4.13 -7.24 2.75
C GLY A 455 4.33 -7.29 4.25
N GLY A 456 3.74 -8.26 4.95
CA GLY A 456 4.02 -8.53 6.36
C GLY A 456 5.51 -8.75 6.61
N LEU A 457 6.13 -9.58 5.77
CA LEU A 457 7.58 -9.79 5.80
C LEU A 457 8.35 -8.48 5.58
N GLY A 458 8.00 -7.71 4.54
CA GLY A 458 8.65 -6.43 4.25
C GLY A 458 8.51 -5.39 5.38
N VAL A 459 7.35 -5.32 6.02
CA VAL A 459 7.12 -4.47 7.21
C VAL A 459 8.01 -4.90 8.37
N LYS A 460 8.10 -6.22 8.63
CA LYS A 460 8.95 -6.75 9.70
C LYS A 460 10.44 -6.49 9.43
N MET A 461 10.86 -6.50 8.17
CA MET A 461 12.23 -6.11 7.79
C MET A 461 12.52 -4.63 8.08
N ALA A 462 11.55 -3.76 7.83
CA ALA A 462 11.72 -2.31 8.02
C ALA A 462 11.69 -1.88 9.49
N THR A 463 10.87 -2.55 10.29
CA THR A 463 10.69 -2.28 11.72
C THR A 463 10.72 -3.59 12.52
N PRO A 464 11.89 -4.24 12.67
CA PRO A 464 12.02 -5.56 13.30
C PRO A 464 11.58 -5.61 14.76
N GLU A 465 11.57 -4.46 15.45
CA GLU A 465 11.11 -4.30 16.83
C GLU A 465 9.58 -4.28 16.99
N ARG A 466 8.82 -4.05 15.91
CA ARG A 466 7.35 -3.97 15.95
C ARG A 466 6.71 -5.34 15.89
N GLU A 467 5.57 -5.50 16.56
CA GLU A 467 4.74 -6.69 16.40
C GLU A 467 3.91 -6.52 15.12
N VAL A 468 4.10 -7.41 14.15
CA VAL A 468 3.45 -7.33 12.85
C VAL A 468 2.31 -8.33 12.80
N ILE A 469 1.09 -7.82 12.75
CA ILE A 469 -0.13 -8.61 12.62
C ILE A 469 -0.62 -8.51 11.18
N VAL A 470 -0.64 -9.63 10.48
CA VAL A 470 -1.18 -9.75 9.13
C VAL A 470 -2.59 -10.32 9.23
N MET A 471 -3.58 -9.59 8.75
CA MET A 471 -4.94 -10.13 8.56
C MET A 471 -5.12 -10.48 7.10
N VAL A 472 -5.54 -11.72 6.81
CA VAL A 472 -5.60 -12.22 5.43
C VAL A 472 -6.82 -13.12 5.24
N GLY A 473 -7.51 -12.98 4.10
CA GLY A 473 -8.57 -13.90 3.72
C GLY A 473 -8.01 -15.21 3.14
N ASP A 474 -8.78 -16.29 3.21
CA ASP A 474 -8.49 -17.61 2.62
C ASP A 474 -7.98 -17.53 1.17
N GLY A 475 -8.67 -16.76 0.32
CA GLY A 475 -8.29 -16.62 -1.09
C GLY A 475 -6.93 -15.95 -1.28
N SER A 476 -6.63 -14.89 -0.53
CA SER A 476 -5.36 -14.17 -0.63
C SER A 476 -4.20 -14.99 -0.04
N TYR A 477 -4.45 -15.72 1.05
CA TYR A 477 -3.48 -16.66 1.62
C TYR A 477 -3.03 -17.69 0.59
N LEU A 478 -3.97 -18.27 -0.16
CA LEU A 478 -3.64 -19.30 -1.15
C LEU A 478 -2.79 -18.80 -2.33
N MET A 479 -2.68 -17.48 -2.56
CA MET A 479 -1.89 -16.93 -3.67
C MET A 479 -0.38 -16.89 -3.38
N LEU A 480 0.05 -16.44 -2.19
CA LEU A 480 1.47 -16.26 -1.85
C LEU A 480 1.83 -16.83 -0.46
N ASN A 481 1.20 -17.93 -0.06
CA ASN A 481 1.45 -18.63 1.22
C ASN A 481 2.91 -19.03 1.43
N SER A 482 3.68 -19.25 0.38
CA SER A 482 5.09 -19.65 0.47
C SER A 482 5.94 -18.63 1.22
N GLU A 483 5.53 -17.36 1.30
CA GLU A 483 6.25 -16.33 2.06
C GLU A 483 6.19 -16.54 3.58
N ILE A 484 5.33 -17.43 4.07
CA ILE A 484 5.40 -17.92 5.45
C ILE A 484 6.74 -18.65 5.67
N ALA A 485 7.14 -19.52 4.74
CA ALA A 485 8.43 -20.20 4.83
C ALA A 485 9.59 -19.22 4.73
N THR A 486 9.49 -18.20 3.87
CA THR A 486 10.49 -17.10 3.81
C THR A 486 10.62 -16.40 5.16
N SER A 487 9.49 -16.06 5.81
CA SER A 487 9.49 -15.39 7.13
C SER A 487 10.19 -16.25 8.20
N VAL A 488 9.93 -17.56 8.22
CA VAL A 488 10.56 -18.51 9.14
C VAL A 488 12.05 -18.65 8.84
N MET A 489 12.42 -18.79 7.56
CA MET A 489 13.81 -18.91 7.11
C MET A 489 14.65 -17.70 7.54
N LEU A 490 14.09 -16.50 7.47
CA LEU A 490 14.77 -15.26 7.85
C LEU A 490 14.68 -14.93 9.35
N GLY A 491 13.94 -15.72 10.15
CA GLY A 491 13.69 -15.41 11.56
C GLY A 491 12.85 -14.14 11.76
N LEU A 492 12.11 -13.71 10.75
CA LEU A 492 11.28 -12.51 10.76
C LEU A 492 9.84 -12.88 11.13
N LYS A 493 9.63 -13.04 12.44
CA LYS A 493 8.34 -13.44 13.02
C LYS A 493 7.18 -12.54 12.60
N LEU A 494 6.11 -13.15 12.10
CA LEU A 494 4.80 -12.54 11.87
C LEU A 494 3.72 -13.21 12.72
N ILE A 495 2.68 -12.46 13.09
CA ILE A 495 1.40 -13.02 13.57
C ILE A 495 0.42 -12.93 12.40
N ILE A 496 -0.03 -14.06 11.88
CA ILE A 496 -0.95 -14.11 10.73
C ILE A 496 -2.30 -14.63 11.22
N VAL A 497 -3.37 -13.86 10.96
CA VAL A 497 -4.75 -14.26 11.25
C VAL A 497 -5.46 -14.48 9.92
N VAL A 498 -5.77 -15.74 9.63
CA VAL A 498 -6.50 -16.16 8.42
C VAL A 498 -7.99 -16.18 8.73
N LEU A 499 -8.77 -15.36 8.02
CA LEU A 499 -10.22 -15.35 8.08
C LEU A 499 -10.76 -16.16 6.90
N ASP A 500 -11.21 -17.39 7.17
CA ASP A 500 -11.77 -18.28 6.16
C ASP A 500 -13.29 -18.08 6.05
N ASN A 501 -13.71 -17.29 5.06
CA ASN A 501 -15.12 -17.11 4.70
C ASN A 501 -15.52 -17.93 3.45
N ARG A 502 -14.64 -18.85 3.02
CA ARG A 502 -14.88 -19.78 1.91
C ARG A 502 -15.09 -19.08 0.56
N GLY A 503 -14.32 -18.02 0.27
CA GLY A 503 -14.24 -17.41 -1.07
C GLY A 503 -14.02 -15.90 -1.10
N TYR A 504 -14.45 -15.27 -2.19
CA TYR A 504 -14.36 -13.82 -2.39
C TYR A 504 -15.63 -13.12 -1.89
N ALA A 505 -15.83 -13.17 -0.56
CA ALA A 505 -17.05 -12.72 0.09
C ALA A 505 -17.43 -11.26 -0.20
N CYS A 506 -16.48 -10.31 -0.24
CA CYS A 506 -16.80 -8.92 -0.54
C CYS A 506 -17.27 -8.72 -2.00
N ILE A 507 -16.70 -9.47 -2.95
CA ILE A 507 -17.11 -9.41 -4.36
C ILE A 507 -18.46 -10.08 -4.53
N ASN A 508 -18.74 -11.14 -3.77
CA ASN A 508 -20.08 -11.71 -3.68
C ASN A 508 -21.12 -10.69 -3.18
N ARG A 509 -20.81 -9.93 -2.13
CA ARG A 509 -21.71 -8.86 -1.64
C ARG A 509 -21.90 -7.77 -2.67
N LEU A 510 -20.85 -7.36 -3.36
CA LEU A 510 -20.93 -6.37 -4.44
C LEU A 510 -21.79 -6.86 -5.61
N GLN A 511 -21.60 -8.11 -6.04
CA GLN A 511 -22.40 -8.76 -7.07
C GLN A 511 -23.89 -8.74 -6.72
N GLN A 512 -24.23 -9.05 -5.47
CA GLN A 512 -25.61 -8.99 -4.99
C GLN A 512 -26.15 -7.56 -4.85
N ALA A 513 -25.32 -6.60 -4.44
CA ALA A 513 -25.69 -5.19 -4.38
C ALA A 513 -26.04 -4.62 -5.77
N CYS A 514 -25.44 -5.14 -6.84
CA CYS A 514 -25.80 -4.84 -8.22
C CYS A 514 -27.01 -5.66 -8.75
N GLY A 515 -27.73 -6.36 -7.87
CA GLY A 515 -28.90 -7.20 -8.22
C GLY A 515 -28.55 -8.57 -8.80
N GLY A 516 -27.27 -8.92 -8.92
CA GLY A 516 -26.80 -10.23 -9.35
C GLY A 516 -27.10 -11.32 -8.32
N GLU A 517 -27.08 -12.58 -8.76
CA GLU A 517 -27.06 -13.71 -7.81
C GLU A 517 -25.64 -14.02 -7.35
N SER A 518 -25.51 -14.74 -6.24
CA SER A 518 -24.23 -15.26 -5.81
C SER A 518 -23.70 -16.27 -6.84
N PHE A 519 -22.64 -15.91 -7.55
CA PHE A 519 -22.08 -16.73 -8.62
C PHE A 519 -20.56 -16.62 -8.66
N ASN A 520 -19.89 -17.78 -8.63
CA ASN A 520 -18.44 -17.93 -8.80
C ASN A 520 -17.53 -17.15 -7.83
N ASN A 521 -18.11 -16.50 -6.79
CA ASN A 521 -17.36 -15.76 -5.78
C ASN A 521 -17.17 -16.57 -4.49
N LEU A 522 -18.22 -17.25 -4.00
CA LEU A 522 -18.09 -18.19 -2.90
C LEU A 522 -17.81 -19.58 -3.46
N LEU A 523 -16.94 -20.36 -2.79
CA LEU A 523 -16.51 -21.68 -3.27
C LEU A 523 -17.70 -22.64 -3.49
N GLN A 524 -18.76 -22.51 -2.70
CA GLN A 524 -19.99 -23.31 -2.84
C GLN A 524 -20.79 -22.99 -4.12
N HIS A 525 -20.54 -21.84 -4.77
CA HIS A 525 -21.18 -21.40 -6.01
C HIS A 525 -20.23 -21.47 -7.21
N CYS A 526 -19.06 -22.08 -7.05
CA CYS A 526 -18.12 -22.34 -8.14
C CYS A 526 -18.43 -23.68 -8.82
N HIS A 527 -17.95 -23.84 -10.06
CA HIS A 527 -17.99 -25.14 -10.73
C HIS A 527 -17.07 -26.12 -10.01
N THR A 528 -17.64 -27.18 -9.45
CA THR A 528 -16.94 -28.16 -8.63
C THR A 528 -17.39 -29.58 -8.97
N VAL A 529 -16.60 -30.56 -8.52
CA VAL A 529 -17.02 -31.96 -8.49
C VAL A 529 -18.19 -32.14 -7.51
N GLU A 530 -18.90 -33.27 -7.55
CA GLU A 530 -20.07 -33.54 -6.68
C GLU A 530 -19.78 -33.35 -5.18
N ALA A 531 -18.57 -33.66 -4.73
CA ALA A 531 -18.14 -33.48 -3.34
C ALA A 531 -17.89 -32.00 -2.93
N GLY A 532 -17.97 -31.05 -3.88
CA GLY A 532 -17.72 -29.63 -3.64
C GLY A 532 -16.24 -29.27 -3.46
N ALA A 533 -15.98 -28.01 -3.12
CA ALA A 533 -14.64 -27.52 -2.81
C ALA A 533 -14.17 -27.99 -1.43
N PRO A 534 -12.95 -28.55 -1.30
CA PRO A 534 -12.45 -29.05 -0.02
C PRO A 534 -12.33 -27.92 1.01
N LYS A 535 -12.43 -28.27 2.29
CA LYS A 535 -12.05 -27.37 3.40
C LYS A 535 -10.54 -27.40 3.55
N THR A 536 -9.89 -26.28 3.28
CA THR A 536 -8.45 -26.15 3.45
C THR A 536 -8.12 -26.08 4.94
N ASP A 537 -7.20 -26.94 5.39
CA ASP A 537 -6.62 -26.82 6.72
C ASP A 537 -5.44 -25.83 6.69
N PHE A 538 -5.75 -24.56 6.90
CA PHE A 538 -4.76 -23.48 6.87
C PHE A 538 -3.71 -23.61 7.97
N ALA A 539 -4.09 -24.11 9.14
CA ALA A 539 -3.19 -24.33 10.26
C ALA A 539 -2.18 -25.44 9.92
N ALA A 540 -2.63 -26.60 9.45
CA ALA A 540 -1.73 -27.67 9.02
C ALA A 540 -0.84 -27.25 7.85
N HIS A 541 -1.39 -26.49 6.89
CA HIS A 541 -0.60 -25.95 5.78
C HIS A 541 0.53 -25.02 6.28
N ALA A 542 0.22 -24.08 7.17
CA ALA A 542 1.23 -23.19 7.75
C ALA A 542 2.29 -23.95 8.56
N LYS A 543 1.88 -25.01 9.29
CA LYS A 543 2.80 -25.89 10.01
C LYS A 543 3.77 -26.60 9.06
N ALA A 544 3.29 -27.05 7.90
CA ALA A 544 4.13 -27.65 6.87
C ALA A 544 5.16 -26.68 6.28
N LEU A 545 4.90 -25.36 6.35
CA LEU A 545 5.82 -24.29 5.97
C LEU A 545 6.76 -23.85 7.12
N GLY A 546 6.69 -24.48 8.29
CA GLY A 546 7.60 -24.27 9.43
C GLY A 546 7.08 -23.35 10.53
N ALA A 547 5.92 -22.69 10.34
CA ALA A 547 5.32 -21.82 11.33
C ALA A 547 4.78 -22.60 12.55
N ASN A 548 4.55 -21.92 13.67
CA ASN A 548 3.57 -22.38 14.65
C ASN A 548 2.17 -22.05 14.10
N SER A 549 1.18 -22.88 14.40
CA SER A 549 -0.17 -22.61 13.93
C SER A 549 -1.24 -23.37 14.70
N GLU A 550 -2.44 -22.81 14.67
CA GLU A 550 -3.64 -23.43 15.22
C GLU A 550 -4.89 -22.98 14.44
N GLN A 551 -5.87 -23.88 14.33
CA GLN A 551 -7.24 -23.53 13.96
C GLN A 551 -8.01 -23.31 15.25
N ILE A 552 -8.71 -22.19 15.35
CA ILE A 552 -9.57 -21.86 16.48
C ILE A 552 -11.04 -21.98 16.09
N ALA A 553 -11.91 -22.21 17.08
CA ALA A 553 -13.33 -22.44 16.85
C ALA A 553 -14.20 -21.21 17.17
N CYS A 554 -13.72 -20.30 18.01
CA CYS A 554 -14.51 -19.14 18.44
C CYS A 554 -13.65 -17.89 18.74
N LEU A 555 -14.29 -16.76 19.04
CA LEU A 555 -13.61 -15.49 19.31
C LEU A 555 -12.87 -15.49 20.66
N ALA A 556 -13.35 -16.24 21.66
CA ALA A 556 -12.65 -16.36 22.94
C ALA A 556 -11.27 -17.02 22.77
N ASP A 557 -11.20 -18.07 21.94
CA ASP A 557 -9.94 -18.75 21.61
C ASP A 557 -8.96 -17.84 20.87
N LEU A 558 -9.45 -16.86 20.09
CA LEU A 558 -8.60 -15.91 19.37
C LEU A 558 -7.80 -15.03 20.32
N GLU A 559 -8.40 -14.57 21.42
CA GLU A 559 -7.69 -13.75 22.42
C GLU A 559 -6.51 -14.53 23.04
N GLU A 560 -6.73 -15.79 23.38
CA GLU A 560 -5.68 -16.65 23.92
C GLU A 560 -4.62 -17.01 22.87
N ALA A 561 -5.03 -17.30 21.64
CA ALA A 561 -4.14 -17.61 20.53
C ALA A 561 -3.23 -16.42 20.21
N LEU A 562 -3.76 -15.19 20.24
CA LEU A 562 -2.95 -13.97 20.07
C LEU A 562 -1.92 -13.81 21.18
N ALA A 563 -2.23 -14.18 22.43
CA ALA A 563 -1.26 -14.16 23.52
C ALA A 563 -0.11 -15.18 23.28
N ARG A 564 -0.44 -16.41 22.83
CA ARG A 564 0.55 -17.41 22.44
C ARG A 564 1.39 -16.95 21.25
N ALA A 565 0.76 -16.37 20.23
CA ALA A 565 1.42 -15.86 19.05
C ALA A 565 2.41 -14.73 19.38
N LYS A 566 2.07 -13.83 20.30
CA LYS A 566 2.99 -12.80 20.82
C LYS A 566 4.20 -13.40 21.53
N ALA A 567 4.00 -14.44 22.33
CA ALA A 567 5.07 -15.13 23.05
C ALA A 567 5.96 -16.02 22.15
N SER A 568 5.48 -16.38 20.95
CA SER A 568 6.23 -17.18 19.97
C SER A 568 7.46 -16.44 19.45
N ASP A 569 8.57 -17.17 19.30
CA ASP A 569 9.83 -16.71 18.71
C ASP A 569 9.86 -16.85 17.17
N LYS A 570 8.95 -17.63 16.61
CA LYS A 570 8.77 -17.84 15.16
C LYS A 570 7.36 -17.46 14.70
N THR A 571 7.21 -17.25 13.39
CA THR A 571 5.93 -16.93 12.76
C THR A 571 4.80 -17.84 13.24
N TYR A 572 3.65 -17.24 13.53
CA TYR A 572 2.49 -17.90 14.13
C TYR A 572 1.24 -17.62 13.28
N VAL A 573 0.53 -18.68 12.87
CA VAL A 573 -0.67 -18.59 12.04
C VAL A 573 -1.90 -19.06 12.80
N ILE A 574 -2.89 -18.20 12.95
CA ILE A 574 -4.19 -18.49 13.57
C ILE A 574 -5.23 -18.50 12.46
N ALA A 575 -5.96 -19.60 12.29
CA ALA A 575 -7.04 -19.68 11.32
C ALA A 575 -8.40 -19.74 12.03
N ILE A 576 -9.36 -18.95 11.55
CA ILE A 576 -10.72 -18.88 12.08
C ILE A 576 -11.72 -18.83 10.92
N ASP A 577 -12.82 -19.57 11.07
CA ASP A 577 -13.93 -19.52 10.13
C ASP A 577 -14.77 -18.28 10.38
N THR A 578 -15.18 -17.59 9.32
CA THR A 578 -15.92 -16.32 9.41
C THR A 578 -17.13 -16.32 8.50
N ASP A 579 -18.15 -15.53 8.84
CA ASP A 579 -19.36 -15.45 8.03
C ASP A 579 -19.09 -14.58 6.77
N PRO A 580 -19.32 -15.09 5.55
CA PRO A 580 -19.12 -14.30 4.32
C PRO A 580 -20.12 -13.16 4.12
N MET A 581 -21.27 -13.17 4.80
CA MET A 581 -22.40 -12.31 4.43
C MET A 581 -22.46 -10.97 5.18
N PRO A 582 -22.29 -10.90 6.51
CA PRO A 582 -22.31 -9.63 7.23
C PRO A 582 -21.16 -8.70 6.82
N SER A 583 -21.46 -7.40 6.76
CA SER A 583 -20.48 -6.32 6.73
C SER A 583 -20.99 -5.17 7.58
N THR A 584 -20.09 -4.35 8.12
CA THR A 584 -20.46 -3.20 8.95
C THR A 584 -21.32 -2.24 8.14
N GLN A 585 -22.56 -2.02 8.58
CA GLN A 585 -23.56 -1.18 7.90
C GLN A 585 -23.35 0.30 8.22
N GLU A 586 -22.73 0.58 9.36
CA GLU A 586 -22.45 1.90 9.86
C GLU A 586 -21.38 2.60 9.00
N GLY A 587 -21.64 3.86 8.65
CA GLY A 587 -20.80 4.66 7.77
C GLY A 587 -21.02 4.34 6.29
N GLY A 588 -19.97 4.57 5.50
CA GLY A 588 -19.96 4.37 4.06
C GLY A 588 -20.55 5.54 3.25
N ALA A 589 -20.33 5.48 1.94
CA ALA A 589 -20.87 6.41 0.96
C ALA A 589 -21.08 5.68 -0.38
N TRP A 590 -21.78 6.33 -1.31
CA TRP A 590 -22.03 5.76 -2.62
C TRP A 590 -20.74 5.53 -3.41
N TRP A 591 -20.72 4.45 -4.19
CA TRP A 591 -19.63 4.09 -5.09
C TRP A 591 -20.20 3.84 -6.48
N ASP A 592 -19.60 4.47 -7.49
CA ASP A 592 -19.95 4.30 -8.90
C ASP A 592 -19.50 2.93 -9.40
N VAL A 593 -20.40 1.96 -9.24
CA VAL A 593 -20.29 0.61 -9.79
C VAL A 593 -21.37 0.45 -10.83
N ALA A 594 -20.96 0.49 -12.09
CA ALA A 594 -21.89 0.40 -13.21
C ALA A 594 -22.73 -0.89 -13.13
N VAL A 595 -24.05 -0.73 -13.20
CA VAL A 595 -25.02 -1.82 -13.22
C VAL A 595 -25.48 -2.06 -14.67
N PRO A 596 -25.66 -3.32 -15.12
CA PRO A 596 -26.12 -3.60 -16.48
C PRO A 596 -27.46 -2.95 -16.83
N GLU A 597 -27.52 -2.22 -17.95
CA GLU A 597 -28.74 -1.55 -18.44
C GLU A 597 -29.82 -2.53 -18.93
N VAL A 598 -29.44 -3.78 -19.24
CA VAL A 598 -30.35 -4.82 -19.71
C VAL A 598 -30.11 -6.10 -18.92
N SER A 599 -31.18 -6.64 -18.33
CA SER A 599 -31.15 -7.92 -17.61
C SER A 599 -32.54 -8.56 -17.62
N THR A 600 -32.58 -9.89 -17.62
CA THR A 600 -33.80 -10.67 -17.38
C THR A 600 -34.15 -10.77 -15.89
N ARG A 601 -33.26 -10.33 -15.00
CA ARG A 601 -33.45 -10.34 -13.54
C ARG A 601 -34.02 -9.00 -13.07
N GLU A 602 -35.16 -9.03 -12.41
CA GLU A 602 -35.82 -7.85 -11.86
C GLU A 602 -34.93 -7.10 -10.86
N GLN A 603 -34.17 -7.83 -10.03
CA GLN A 603 -33.24 -7.23 -9.05
C GLN A 603 -32.16 -6.37 -9.72
N VAL A 604 -31.67 -6.78 -10.90
CA VAL A 604 -30.69 -5.99 -11.67
C VAL A 604 -31.34 -4.76 -12.28
N VAL A 605 -32.57 -4.90 -12.81
CA VAL A 605 -33.34 -3.76 -13.35
C VAL A 605 -33.62 -2.71 -12.26
N ASP A 606 -33.95 -3.15 -11.04
CA ASP A 606 -34.15 -2.25 -9.91
C ASP A 606 -32.84 -1.62 -9.43
N ALA A 607 -31.76 -2.38 -9.34
CA ALA A 607 -30.44 -1.86 -8.99
C ALA A 607 -29.95 -0.82 -10.01
N GLU A 608 -30.21 -1.04 -11.30
CA GLU A 608 -29.87 -0.11 -12.36
C GLU A 608 -30.64 1.21 -12.25
N ARG A 609 -31.94 1.13 -11.91
CA ARG A 609 -32.76 2.31 -11.66
C ARG A 609 -32.19 3.14 -10.50
N GLN A 610 -31.81 2.48 -9.39
CA GLN A 610 -31.19 3.15 -8.24
C GLN A 610 -29.83 3.75 -8.59
N TYR A 611 -29.01 3.02 -9.35
CA TYR A 611 -27.73 3.50 -9.85
C TYR A 611 -27.90 4.77 -10.70
N LYS A 612 -28.85 4.81 -11.64
CA LYS A 612 -29.15 5.99 -12.45
C LYS A 612 -29.58 7.20 -11.61
N ILE A 613 -30.34 6.99 -10.53
CA ILE A 613 -30.73 8.06 -9.60
C ILE A 613 -29.51 8.59 -8.84
N ALA A 614 -28.70 7.69 -8.24
CA ALA A 614 -27.52 8.08 -7.49
C ALA A 614 -26.49 8.82 -8.36
N LYS A 615 -26.31 8.38 -9.61
CA LYS A 615 -25.40 8.99 -10.58
C LYS A 615 -25.71 10.45 -10.88
N GLN A 616 -26.96 10.89 -10.76
CA GLN A 616 -27.34 12.30 -10.96
C GLN A 616 -26.69 13.25 -9.94
N GLN A 617 -26.14 12.73 -8.84
CA GLN A 617 -25.42 13.51 -7.83
C GLN A 617 -23.95 13.76 -8.21
N GLN A 618 -23.44 13.13 -9.26
CA GLN A 618 -22.10 13.42 -9.78
C GLN A 618 -22.06 14.80 -10.45
N PRO A 619 -20.92 15.49 -10.45
CA PRO A 619 -20.80 16.85 -10.98
C PRO A 619 -20.86 16.98 -12.51
N TYR A 620 -20.88 15.88 -13.28
CA TYR A 620 -20.97 15.90 -14.75
C TYR A 620 -21.66 14.66 -15.33
#